data_AF-C4Z467-F1
#
_entry.id   AF-C4Z467-F1
#
_cell.length_a   1.000
_cell.length_b   1.000
_cell.length_c   1.000
_cell.angle_alpha   90.00
_cell.angle_beta   90.00
_cell.angle_gamma   90.00
#
_symmetry.space_group_name_H-M   'P 1'
#
loop_
_entity.id
_entity.type
_entity.pdbx_description
1 polymer ?
#
loop_
_entity_poly.entity_id
_entity_poly.type
_entity_poly.pdbx_seq_one_letter_code
_entity_poly.pdbx_strand_id
1 'polypeptide(L)'
;MYTKIEIPENNSLKSKIEELYEWCDKRDNDDELGKTYFNEPIDEDKLNKWEEANGVKIPETYKEWLRFTEKCLIDGTSAMFWGTDDFHHNFMPDNLTVIGEMSGDGEVVCFSNDNGEFMGYYEGDITYRTNDFSQVIDQIFERNSAWGGLSKEDIELFMEFCERNKREKAEMEHDD
;
A
#
# COMPACT_ATOMS: atom_id res chain seq x y z
N MET A 1 -5.64 14.31 7.95
CA MET A 1 -5.17 15.06 6.76
C MET A 1 -3.66 15.19 6.80
N TYR A 2 -3.01 14.45 5.90
CA TYR A 2 -1.56 14.38 5.75
C TYR A 2 -1.07 15.33 4.65
N THR A 3 0.23 15.62 4.66
CA THR A 3 0.84 16.44 3.60
C THR A 3 1.02 15.59 2.35
N LYS A 4 0.34 15.97 1.26
CA LYS A 4 0.59 15.38 -0.06
C LYS A 4 1.88 15.93 -0.64
N ILE A 5 2.72 15.03 -1.13
CA ILE A 5 3.95 15.34 -1.86
C ILE A 5 3.64 15.41 -3.35
N GLU A 6 4.25 16.35 -4.05
CA GLU A 6 4.14 16.46 -5.50
C GLU A 6 4.75 15.22 -6.16
N ILE A 7 3.99 14.60 -7.05
CA ILE A 7 4.42 13.39 -7.76
C ILE A 7 5.22 13.82 -9.00
N PRO A 8 6.47 13.35 -9.20
CA PRO A 8 7.25 13.72 -10.37
C PRO A 8 6.54 13.34 -11.68
N GLU A 9 6.52 14.25 -12.68
CA GLU A 9 5.75 14.03 -13.93
C GLU A 9 6.15 12.78 -14.71
N ASN A 10 7.43 12.41 -14.66
CA ASN A 10 7.98 11.26 -15.38
C ASN A 10 8.04 9.98 -14.51
N ASN A 11 7.33 9.95 -13.38
CA ASN A 11 7.28 8.77 -12.50
C ASN A 11 6.30 7.73 -13.05
N SER A 12 6.77 6.51 -13.29
CA SER A 12 5.92 5.43 -13.81
C SER A 12 4.76 5.05 -12.88
N LEU A 13 4.91 5.29 -11.57
CA LEU A 13 3.92 4.99 -10.54
C LEU A 13 2.87 6.10 -10.37
N LYS A 14 2.94 7.20 -11.14
CA LYS A 14 2.12 8.39 -10.89
C LYS A 14 0.63 8.11 -10.72
N SER A 15 0.02 7.40 -11.67
CA SER A 15 -1.42 7.08 -11.59
C SER A 15 -1.75 6.20 -10.39
N LYS A 16 -0.84 5.31 -9.97
CA LYS A 16 -1.03 4.45 -8.81
C LYS A 16 -0.91 5.22 -7.49
N ILE A 17 0.00 6.19 -7.43
CA ILE A 17 0.13 7.09 -6.27
C ILE A 17 -1.11 8.00 -6.15
N GLU A 18 -1.63 8.50 -7.28
CA GLU A 18 -2.88 9.28 -7.31
C GLU A 18 -4.07 8.47 -6.77
N GLU A 19 -4.21 7.21 -7.19
CA GLU A 19 -5.22 6.28 -6.67
C GLU A 19 -5.05 6.03 -5.16
N LEU A 20 -3.80 5.82 -4.69
CA LEU A 20 -3.50 5.66 -3.28
C LEU A 20 -3.89 6.92 -2.47
N TYR A 21 -3.63 8.12 -2.99
CA TYR A 21 -4.06 9.35 -2.33
C TYR A 21 -5.57 9.44 -2.17
N GLU A 22 -6.34 9.10 -3.22
CA GLU A 22 -7.81 9.06 -3.12
C GLU A 22 -8.30 8.04 -2.09
N TRP A 23 -7.62 6.90 -2.02
CA TRP A 23 -7.93 5.86 -1.03
C TRP A 23 -7.62 6.33 0.40
N CYS A 24 -6.43 6.88 0.64
CA CYS A 24 -6.04 7.42 1.94
C CYS A 24 -6.96 8.57 2.37
N ASP A 25 -7.29 9.50 1.46
CA ASP A 25 -8.17 10.63 1.78
C ASP A 25 -9.55 10.18 2.28
N LYS A 26 -10.11 9.09 1.75
CA LYS A 26 -11.40 8.56 2.22
C LYS A 26 -11.30 8.03 3.66
N ARG A 27 -10.20 7.34 3.99
CA ARG A 27 -10.04 6.65 5.28
C ARG A 27 -9.55 7.58 6.39
N ASP A 28 -8.62 8.48 6.09
CA ASP A 28 -8.12 9.50 7.04
C ASP A 28 -9.24 10.48 7.49
N ASN A 29 -10.37 10.53 6.78
CA ASN A 29 -11.54 11.35 7.11
C ASN A 29 -12.56 10.65 8.01
N ASP A 30 -12.48 9.32 8.19
CA ASP A 30 -13.46 8.55 8.97
C ASP A 30 -13.15 8.52 10.48
N ASP A 31 -12.11 9.23 10.95
CA ASP A 31 -11.69 9.39 12.38
C ASP A 31 -11.46 8.08 13.17
N GLU A 32 -11.67 6.90 12.57
CA GLU A 32 -11.63 5.58 13.23
C GLU A 32 -10.30 4.83 13.10
N LEU A 33 -9.39 5.18 12.17
CA LEU A 33 -8.11 4.47 11.94
C LEU A 33 -6.93 5.41 11.63
N GLY A 34 -5.71 4.84 11.70
CA GLY A 34 -4.47 5.58 11.94
C GLY A 34 -4.01 6.50 10.81
N LYS A 35 -3.15 7.47 11.14
CA LYS A 35 -2.81 8.58 10.25
C LYS A 35 -1.84 8.16 9.16
N THR A 36 -2.20 8.48 7.92
CA THR A 36 -1.27 8.42 6.79
C THR A 36 -0.18 9.49 6.94
N TYR A 37 1.05 9.18 6.53
CA TYR A 37 2.07 10.21 6.28
C TYR A 37 3.05 9.77 5.18
N PHE A 38 3.60 10.76 4.48
CA PHE A 38 4.65 10.61 3.49
C PHE A 38 5.80 11.56 3.87
N ASN A 39 7.02 11.05 3.92
CA ASN A 39 8.23 11.85 4.13
C ASN A 39 8.74 12.40 2.80
N GLU A 40 9.56 13.45 2.88
CA GLU A 40 10.26 14.02 1.71
C GLU A 40 10.97 12.94 0.87
N PRO A 41 11.13 13.16 -0.44
CA PRO A 41 11.91 12.30 -1.31
C PRO A 41 13.30 11.99 -0.77
N ILE A 42 13.79 10.79 -1.07
CA ILE A 42 15.15 10.40 -0.71
C ILE A 42 16.20 11.23 -1.47
N ASP A 43 17.36 11.42 -0.86
CA ASP A 43 18.55 11.97 -1.50
C ASP A 43 19.21 10.92 -2.43
N GLU A 44 19.55 11.31 -3.65
CA GLU A 44 20.19 10.43 -4.64
C GLU A 44 21.53 9.84 -4.19
N ASP A 45 22.32 10.61 -3.45
CA ASP A 45 23.60 10.13 -2.93
C ASP A 45 23.38 9.06 -1.86
N LYS A 46 22.28 9.11 -1.10
CA LYS A 46 21.92 8.03 -0.16
C LYS A 46 21.61 6.73 -0.89
N LEU A 47 20.80 6.79 -1.95
CA LEU A 47 20.48 5.62 -2.78
C LEU A 47 21.76 4.97 -3.32
N ASN A 48 22.62 5.78 -3.96
CA ASN A 48 23.86 5.29 -4.57
C ASN A 48 24.80 4.69 -3.54
N LYS A 49 24.99 5.36 -2.38
CA LYS A 49 25.84 4.84 -1.29
C LYS A 49 25.32 3.52 -0.75
N TRP A 50 23.99 3.37 -0.61
CA TRP A 50 23.41 2.11 -0.14
C TRP A 50 23.67 0.97 -1.13
N GLU A 51 23.45 1.19 -2.43
CA GLU A 51 23.73 0.19 -3.46
C GLU A 51 25.21 -0.21 -3.50
N GLU A 52 26.12 0.78 -3.42
CA GLU A 52 27.57 0.54 -3.40
C GLU A 52 28.02 -0.23 -2.15
N ALA A 53 27.50 0.12 -0.97
CA ALA A 53 27.88 -0.50 0.29
C ALA A 53 27.42 -1.96 0.39
N ASN A 54 26.25 -2.28 -0.18
CA ASN A 54 25.66 -3.62 -0.11
C ASN A 54 25.97 -4.48 -1.34
N GLY A 55 26.46 -3.89 -2.44
CA GLY A 55 26.67 -4.60 -3.70
C GLY A 55 25.37 -5.09 -4.34
N VAL A 56 24.24 -4.46 -3.99
CA VAL A 56 22.88 -4.82 -4.41
C VAL A 56 22.27 -3.65 -5.17
N LYS A 57 21.50 -3.95 -6.22
CA LYS A 57 20.72 -2.93 -6.95
C LYS A 57 19.30 -2.88 -6.42
N ILE A 58 18.85 -1.68 -6.04
CA ILE A 58 17.47 -1.44 -5.66
C ILE A 58 16.62 -1.47 -6.95
N PRO A 59 15.48 -2.18 -6.98
CA PRO A 59 14.60 -2.20 -8.14
C PRO A 59 14.18 -0.79 -8.57
N GLU A 60 14.15 -0.53 -9.88
CA GLU A 60 13.93 0.82 -10.41
C GLU A 60 12.59 1.41 -9.98
N THR A 61 11.52 0.61 -10.02
CA THR A 61 10.18 1.06 -9.60
C THR A 61 10.13 1.41 -8.10
N TYR A 62 10.96 0.78 -7.26
CA TYR A 62 11.09 1.20 -5.86
C TYR A 62 11.96 2.44 -5.69
N LYS A 63 12.97 2.65 -6.53
CA LYS A 63 13.70 3.94 -6.55
C LYS A 63 12.78 5.09 -6.98
N GLU A 64 11.89 4.88 -7.94
CA GLU A 64 10.85 5.86 -8.30
C GLU A 64 9.91 6.15 -7.13
N TRP A 65 9.56 5.14 -6.35
CA TRP A 65 8.82 5.33 -5.10
C TRP A 65 9.61 6.15 -4.09
N LEU A 66 10.89 5.85 -3.87
CA LEU A 66 11.75 6.59 -2.93
C LEU A 66 11.99 8.04 -3.35
N ARG A 67 12.04 8.32 -4.66
CA ARG A 67 12.06 9.68 -5.24
C ARG A 67 10.73 10.43 -5.07
N PHE A 68 9.65 9.71 -4.80
CA PHE A 68 8.37 10.30 -4.40
C PHE A 68 8.32 10.50 -2.88
N THR A 69 8.71 9.50 -2.09
CA THR A 69 8.72 9.54 -0.63
C THR A 69 9.76 8.58 -0.06
N GLU A 70 10.68 9.06 0.79
CA GLU A 70 11.71 8.20 1.40
C GLU A 70 11.09 7.16 2.35
N LYS A 71 10.02 7.54 3.05
CA LYS A 71 9.37 6.70 4.07
C LYS A 71 7.91 7.09 4.19
N CYS A 72 7.03 6.12 4.33
CA CYS A 72 5.61 6.37 4.54
C CYS A 72 4.97 5.39 5.52
N LEU A 73 3.84 5.82 6.07
CA LEU A 73 2.89 4.97 6.77
C LEU A 73 1.52 5.22 6.13
N ILE A 74 0.80 4.16 5.83
CA ILE A 74 -0.47 4.19 5.10
C ILE A 74 -1.57 3.70 6.04
N ASP A 75 -2.55 4.56 6.32
CA ASP A 75 -3.72 4.27 7.16
C ASP A 75 -3.35 3.70 8.56
N GLY A 76 -2.18 4.07 9.08
CA GLY A 76 -1.66 3.65 10.38
C GLY A 76 -1.23 2.19 10.52
N THR A 77 -1.86 1.27 9.80
CA THR A 77 -1.61 -0.18 9.90
C THR A 77 -1.63 -0.90 8.55
N SER A 78 -2.10 -0.28 7.47
CA SER A 78 -2.29 -0.99 6.20
C SER A 78 -0.96 -1.30 5.51
N ALA A 79 0.00 -0.37 5.54
CA ALA A 79 1.36 -0.60 5.05
C ALA A 79 2.34 0.44 5.60
N MET A 80 3.61 0.05 5.71
CA MET A 80 4.72 0.94 5.99
C MET A 80 5.85 0.65 5.01
N PHE A 81 6.36 1.67 4.32
CA PHE A 81 7.53 1.52 3.45
C PHE A 81 8.67 2.39 3.97
N TRP A 82 9.88 1.84 3.86
CA TRP A 82 11.07 2.38 4.49
C TRP A 82 12.05 2.96 3.49
N GLY A 83 12.89 3.87 3.99
CA GLY A 83 14.07 4.36 3.28
C GLY A 83 15.26 3.45 3.54
N THR A 84 16.37 3.73 2.84
CA THR A 84 17.59 2.90 2.88
C THR A 84 18.20 2.74 4.28
N ASP A 85 17.97 3.70 5.17
CA ASP A 85 18.50 3.69 6.55
C ASP A 85 17.85 2.58 7.42
N ASP A 86 16.66 2.11 7.01
CA ASP A 86 15.84 1.14 7.76
C ASP A 86 15.77 -0.23 7.05
N PHE A 87 16.41 -0.41 5.89
CA PHE A 87 16.47 -1.71 5.21
C PHE A 87 17.23 -2.73 6.04
N HIS A 88 16.75 -3.98 6.04
CA HIS A 88 17.39 -5.04 6.81
C HIS A 88 17.12 -6.44 6.23
N HIS A 89 17.80 -7.43 6.79
CA HIS A 89 17.68 -8.86 6.42
C HIS A 89 17.27 -9.75 7.60
N ASN A 90 16.88 -9.15 8.73
CA ASN A 90 16.66 -9.89 9.97
C ASN A 90 15.57 -10.95 9.79
N PHE A 91 15.87 -12.18 10.20
CA PHE A 91 14.95 -13.34 10.13
C PHE A 91 14.50 -13.73 8.72
N MET A 92 15.18 -13.24 7.67
CA MET A 92 14.90 -13.53 6.27
C MET A 92 16.04 -14.33 5.62
N PRO A 93 15.79 -15.02 4.49
CA PRO A 93 16.85 -15.50 3.61
C PRO A 93 17.84 -14.38 3.24
N ASP A 94 19.14 -14.68 3.23
CA ASP A 94 20.23 -13.70 3.01
C ASP A 94 20.12 -12.94 1.67
N ASN A 95 19.40 -13.49 0.70
CA ASN A 95 19.20 -12.88 -0.61
C ASN A 95 17.97 -11.97 -0.70
N LEU A 96 17.30 -11.67 0.41
CA LEU A 96 16.15 -10.77 0.45
C LEU A 96 16.46 -9.53 1.28
N THR A 97 16.16 -8.35 0.74
CA THR A 97 16.18 -7.08 1.47
C THR A 97 14.75 -6.70 1.85
N VAL A 98 14.48 -6.53 3.13
CA VAL A 98 13.20 -6.03 3.63
C VAL A 98 13.14 -4.52 3.48
N ILE A 99 12.04 -4.03 2.93
CA ILE A 99 11.80 -2.62 2.62
C ILE A 99 10.54 -2.05 3.26
N GLY A 100 9.76 -2.88 3.96
CA GLY A 100 8.54 -2.43 4.61
C GLY A 100 7.73 -3.56 5.23
N GLU A 101 6.56 -3.18 5.72
CA GLU A 101 5.55 -4.04 6.33
C GLU A 101 4.21 -3.84 5.63
N MET A 102 3.41 -4.90 5.62
CA MET A 102 2.06 -4.93 5.06
C MET A 102 1.09 -5.45 6.13
N SER A 103 -0.15 -4.98 6.14
CA SER A 103 -1.26 -5.50 6.96
C SER A 103 -1.13 -5.39 8.50
N GLY A 104 0.04 -5.06 9.04
CA GLY A 104 0.26 -4.87 10.49
C GLY A 104 0.18 -6.17 11.32
N ASP A 105 0.07 -7.33 10.67
CA ASP A 105 0.07 -8.66 11.27
C ASP A 105 1.48 -9.27 11.36
N GLY A 106 2.48 -8.60 10.81
CA GLY A 106 3.87 -9.04 10.75
C GLY A 106 4.33 -9.48 9.37
N GLU A 107 3.48 -9.35 8.34
CA GLU A 107 3.94 -9.55 6.97
C GLU A 107 4.90 -8.45 6.54
N VAL A 108 6.04 -8.86 5.97
CA VAL A 108 7.05 -7.94 5.45
C VAL A 108 7.05 -7.92 3.93
N VAL A 109 7.39 -6.77 3.36
CA VAL A 109 7.63 -6.59 1.93
C VAL A 109 9.13 -6.57 1.68
N CYS A 110 9.58 -7.40 0.76
CA CYS A 110 10.99 -7.55 0.42
C CYS A 110 11.21 -7.41 -1.08
N PHE A 111 12.45 -7.13 -1.49
CA PHE A 111 12.92 -7.44 -2.84
C PHE A 111 14.09 -8.43 -2.81
N SER A 112 14.23 -9.20 -3.87
CA SER A 112 15.32 -10.14 -4.06
C SER A 112 16.59 -9.44 -4.56
N ASN A 113 17.70 -9.69 -3.87
CA ASN A 113 19.02 -9.14 -4.20
C ASN A 113 19.56 -9.68 -5.54
N ASP A 114 19.04 -10.83 -5.99
CA ASP A 114 19.52 -11.53 -7.19
C ASP A 114 18.90 -10.97 -8.47
N ASN A 115 17.62 -10.57 -8.43
CA ASN A 115 16.83 -10.23 -9.61
C ASN A 115 15.91 -9.01 -9.44
N GLY A 116 15.82 -8.44 -8.24
CA GLY A 116 14.97 -7.28 -7.95
C GLY A 116 13.47 -7.59 -7.85
N GLU A 117 13.05 -8.85 -7.86
CA GLU A 117 11.64 -9.22 -7.71
C GLU A 117 11.15 -8.88 -6.29
N PHE A 118 9.99 -8.22 -6.19
CA PHE A 118 9.31 -7.97 -4.94
C PHE A 118 8.49 -9.16 -4.48
N MET A 119 8.38 -9.34 -3.17
CA MET A 119 7.54 -10.36 -2.57
C MET A 119 7.05 -9.96 -1.19
N GLY A 120 5.85 -10.40 -0.84
CA GLY A 120 5.40 -10.45 0.54
C GLY A 120 5.89 -11.73 1.20
N TYR A 121 6.25 -11.64 2.47
CA TYR A 121 6.73 -12.76 3.26
C TYR A 121 6.09 -12.77 4.65
N TYR A 122 5.43 -13.87 4.98
CA TYR A 122 4.71 -14.04 6.24
C TYR A 122 4.93 -15.45 6.77
N GLU A 123 5.34 -15.57 8.03
CA GLU A 123 5.50 -16.86 8.75
C GLU A 123 6.31 -17.95 8.02
N GLY A 124 7.26 -17.56 7.17
CA GLY A 124 8.11 -18.50 6.44
C GLY A 124 7.72 -18.71 4.97
N ASP A 125 6.54 -18.22 4.58
CA ASP A 125 5.95 -18.41 3.27
C ASP A 125 5.89 -17.12 2.46
N ILE A 126 5.95 -17.27 1.13
CA ILE A 126 5.81 -16.18 0.18
C ILE A 126 4.33 -16.02 -0.17
N THR A 127 3.80 -14.82 0.08
CA THR A 127 2.37 -14.51 -0.08
C THR A 127 2.06 -14.02 -1.50
N TYR A 128 2.98 -13.30 -2.13
CA TYR A 128 2.91 -12.88 -3.53
C TYR A 128 4.31 -12.61 -4.11
N ARG A 129 4.41 -12.55 -5.45
CA ARG A 129 5.62 -12.14 -6.18
C ARG A 129 5.26 -11.19 -7.31
N THR A 130 6.08 -10.17 -7.53
CA THR A 130 5.92 -9.24 -8.63
C THR A 130 7.23 -8.54 -8.99
N ASN A 131 7.36 -8.06 -10.23
CA ASN A 131 8.50 -7.28 -10.68
C ASN A 131 8.22 -5.76 -10.69
N ASP A 132 7.02 -5.35 -10.26
CA ASP A 132 6.57 -3.96 -10.34
C ASP A 132 6.00 -3.51 -8.99
N PHE A 133 6.56 -2.42 -8.46
CA PHE A 133 6.13 -1.88 -7.17
C PHE A 133 4.68 -1.37 -7.20
N SER A 134 4.12 -1.03 -8.36
CA SER A 134 2.69 -0.70 -8.47
C SER A 134 1.79 -1.84 -8.03
N GLN A 135 2.20 -3.10 -8.27
CA GLN A 135 1.46 -4.29 -7.83
C GLN A 135 1.63 -4.56 -6.33
N VAL A 136 2.73 -4.08 -5.72
CA VAL A 136 2.87 -4.05 -4.25
C VAL A 136 1.86 -3.06 -3.65
N ILE A 137 1.64 -1.91 -4.30
CA ILE A 137 0.61 -0.95 -3.87
C ILE A 137 -0.79 -1.56 -4.03
N ASP A 138 -1.04 -2.33 -5.10
CA ASP A 138 -2.32 -3.04 -5.28
C ASP A 138 -2.64 -3.99 -4.11
N GLN A 139 -1.62 -4.62 -3.52
CA GLN A 139 -1.81 -5.46 -2.33
C GLN A 139 -2.44 -4.70 -1.16
N ILE A 140 -2.15 -3.41 -1.01
CA ILE A 140 -2.77 -2.55 0.03
C ILE A 140 -4.28 -2.52 -0.20
N PHE A 141 -4.72 -2.26 -1.43
CA PHE A 141 -6.13 -2.20 -1.77
C PHE A 141 -6.82 -3.56 -1.60
N GLU A 142 -6.22 -4.62 -2.13
CA GLU A 142 -6.78 -5.98 -2.08
C GLU A 142 -7.02 -6.43 -0.63
N ARG A 143 -6.02 -6.25 0.24
CA ARG A 143 -6.09 -6.73 1.63
C ARG A 143 -7.02 -5.91 2.50
N ASN A 144 -7.11 -4.61 2.24
CA ASN A 144 -8.04 -3.74 2.97
C ASN A 144 -9.46 -3.81 2.41
N SER A 145 -9.65 -4.30 1.18
CA SER A 145 -10.98 -4.67 0.67
C SER A 145 -11.54 -5.91 1.40
N ALA A 146 -10.67 -6.88 1.70
CA ALA A 146 -11.04 -8.13 2.38
C ALA A 146 -11.48 -7.95 3.85
N TRP A 147 -11.10 -6.86 4.51
CA TRP A 147 -11.46 -6.57 5.91
C TRP A 147 -12.54 -5.49 6.08
N GLY A 148 -13.15 -4.98 5.01
CA GLY A 148 -14.22 -3.98 5.14
C GLY A 148 -14.90 -3.46 3.88
N GLY A 149 -14.76 -4.10 2.72
CA GLY A 149 -15.35 -3.59 1.48
C GLY A 149 -16.04 -4.68 0.68
N LEU A 150 -17.36 -4.76 0.80
CA LEU A 150 -18.21 -5.30 -0.26
C LEU A 150 -17.70 -4.74 -1.60
N SER A 151 -17.59 -5.60 -2.63
CA SER A 151 -17.25 -5.14 -3.98
C SER A 151 -18.21 -4.03 -4.43
N LYS A 152 -17.86 -3.27 -5.47
CA LYS A 152 -18.79 -2.27 -6.01
C LYS A 152 -20.13 -2.92 -6.38
N GLU A 153 -20.12 -4.13 -6.93
CA GLU A 153 -21.33 -4.89 -7.20
C GLU A 153 -22.09 -5.24 -5.91
N ASP A 154 -21.39 -5.64 -4.85
CA ASP A 154 -22.01 -5.98 -3.57
C ASP A 154 -22.61 -4.76 -2.85
N ILE A 155 -21.99 -3.58 -2.99
CA ILE A 155 -22.54 -2.29 -2.49
C ILE A 155 -23.79 -1.91 -3.26
N GLU A 156 -23.78 -2.03 -4.59
CA GLU A 156 -24.95 -1.78 -5.43
C GLU A 156 -26.10 -2.73 -5.07
N LEU A 157 -25.80 -4.03 -4.88
CA LEU A 157 -26.76 -5.04 -4.45
C LEU A 157 -27.36 -4.72 -3.07
N PHE A 158 -26.54 -4.29 -2.12
CA PHE A 158 -27.00 -3.89 -0.78
C PHE A 158 -27.91 -2.65 -0.82
N MET A 159 -27.60 -1.66 -1.66
CA MET A 159 -28.42 -0.47 -1.83
C MET A 159 -29.79 -0.80 -2.47
N GLU A 160 -29.81 -1.67 -3.49
CA GLU A 160 -31.07 -2.16 -4.08
C GLU A 160 -31.95 -2.91 -3.05
N PHE A 161 -31.32 -3.73 -2.20
CA PHE A 161 -32.02 -4.42 -1.12
C PHE A 161 -32.62 -3.44 -0.11
N CYS A 162 -31.89 -2.39 0.27
CA CYS A 162 -32.37 -1.37 1.20
C CYS A 162 -33.52 -0.53 0.60
N GLU A 163 -33.44 -0.16 -0.68
CA GLU A 163 -34.52 0.53 -1.42
C GLU A 163 -35.81 -0.29 -1.48
N ARG A 164 -35.70 -1.60 -1.79
CA ARG A 164 -36.87 -2.51 -1.83
C ARG A 164 -37.56 -2.61 -0.48
N ASN A 165 -36.80 -2.82 0.60
CA ASN A 165 -37.38 -2.92 1.95
C ASN A 165 -38.06 -1.62 2.41
N LYS A 166 -37.55 -0.45 1.98
CA LYS A 166 -38.21 0.83 2.26
C LYS A 166 -39.54 0.95 1.53
N ARG A 167 -39.63 0.51 0.28
CA ARG A 167 -40.88 0.52 -0.50
C ARG A 167 -41.90 -0.47 0.07
N GLU A 168 -41.48 -1.69 0.39
CA GLU A 168 -42.35 -2.70 1.01
C GLU A 168 -42.91 -2.23 2.37
N LYS A 169 -42.10 -1.52 3.18
CA LYS A 169 -42.61 -0.90 4.43
C LYS A 169 -43.60 0.23 4.18
N ALA A 170 -43.35 1.11 3.21
CA ALA A 170 -44.23 2.22 2.89
C ALA A 170 -45.58 1.76 2.30
N GLU A 171 -45.59 0.63 1.59
CA GLU A 171 -46.82 0.02 1.06
C GLU A 171 -47.65 -0.62 2.19
N MET A 172 -47.02 -1.25 3.19
CA MET A 172 -47.73 -1.80 4.35
C MET A 172 -48.30 -0.73 5.29
N GLU A 173 -47.66 0.45 5.39
CA GLU A 173 -48.16 1.57 6.21
C GLU A 173 -49.31 2.36 5.56
N HIS A 174 -49.62 2.09 4.28
CA HIS A 174 -50.70 2.74 3.54
C HIS A 174 -52.01 1.92 3.46
N ASP A 175 -52.00 0.67 3.96
CA ASP A 175 -53.14 -0.25 3.95
C ASP A 175 -53.85 -0.38 5.33
N ASP A 176 -53.49 0.45 6.32
CA ASP A 176 -54.21 0.65 7.61
C ASP A 176 -55.03 1.96 7.63
#